data_AF-A0AAE3H3F9-F1
#
_entry.id   AF-A0AAE3H3F9-F1
#
_cell.length_a   1.000
_cell.length_b   1.000
_cell.length_c   1.000
_cell.angle_alpha   90.00
_cell.angle_beta   90.00
_cell.angle_gamma   90.00
#
_symmetry.space_group_name_H-M   'P 1'
#
loop_
_entity.id
_entity.type
_entity.pdbx_description
1 polymer ?
#
loop_
_entity_poly.entity_id
_entity_poly.type
_entity_poly.pdbx_seq_one_letter_code
_entity_poly.pdbx_strand_id
1 'polypeptide(L)'
;MRQLTRLPQPNDLENNWKKWGEKYSKNKSLSNSHVFQWRTINGVKINSKLIPILLKMSDNHCHYCDKFPLGEGDLTIDHFCPKSLPEFYTIAYKWENLFLSCNHCQMCKMENFDPVLLRPDDQNYKFQKYFIYNYSTHKLEPNPQLSPFESVNAQKTIEIFNFNHPSMQTMRRHAYERFQNDSIKNLLDYPFRFIFE
;
A
#
# COMPACT_ATOMS: atom_id res chain seq x y z
N MET A 1 8.52 -3.65 -7.20
CA MET A 1 8.13 -4.11 -5.88
C MET A 1 8.20 -5.60 -6.02
N ARG A 2 8.98 -6.26 -5.16
CA ARG A 2 9.01 -7.71 -5.14
C ARG A 2 7.58 -8.21 -4.98
N GLN A 3 7.23 -9.29 -5.69
CA GLN A 3 5.89 -9.86 -5.62
C GLN A 3 5.50 -10.11 -4.16
N LEU A 4 4.42 -9.45 -3.72
CA LEU A 4 3.95 -9.56 -2.35
C LEU A 4 3.25 -10.91 -2.16
N THR A 5 3.77 -11.73 -1.26
CA THR A 5 3.08 -12.94 -0.82
C THR A 5 2.39 -12.66 0.50
N ARG A 6 1.07 -12.83 0.54
CA ARG A 6 0.29 -12.65 1.77
C ARG A 6 0.71 -13.69 2.81
N LEU A 7 0.94 -13.21 4.04
CA LEU A 7 0.97 -14.10 5.20
C LEU A 7 -0.45 -14.58 5.54
N PRO A 8 -0.59 -15.72 6.25
CA PRO A 8 -1.88 -16.20 6.73
C PRO A 8 -2.65 -15.11 7.49
N GLN A 9 -3.97 -15.08 7.30
CA GLN A 9 -4.83 -14.16 8.02
C GLN A 9 -4.69 -14.36 9.53
N PRO A 10 -4.49 -13.30 10.33
CA PRO A 10 -4.43 -13.45 11.78
C PRO A 10 -5.76 -13.95 12.36
N ASN A 11 -5.72 -14.88 13.30
CA ASN A 11 -6.91 -15.49 13.94
C ASN A 11 -7.92 -14.46 14.46
N ASP A 12 -7.41 -13.34 15.01
CA ASP A 12 -8.26 -12.24 15.49
C ASP A 12 -9.15 -11.68 14.36
N LEU A 13 -8.62 -11.54 13.14
CA LEU A 13 -9.41 -11.16 11.97
C LEU A 13 -10.23 -12.33 11.45
N GLU A 14 -9.65 -13.53 11.29
CA GLU A 14 -10.33 -14.72 10.74
C GLU A 14 -11.68 -14.96 11.42
N ASN A 15 -11.68 -14.90 12.74
CA ASN A 15 -12.86 -15.17 13.55
C ASN A 15 -13.87 -14.02 13.59
N ASN A 16 -13.48 -12.78 13.26
CA ASN A 16 -14.29 -11.61 13.60
C ASN A 16 -14.54 -10.61 12.47
N TRP A 17 -13.78 -10.64 11.38
CA TRP A 17 -13.80 -9.55 10.38
C TRP A 17 -15.20 -9.31 9.79
N LYS A 18 -15.95 -10.39 9.51
CA LYS A 18 -17.32 -10.33 8.97
C LYS A 18 -18.26 -9.58 9.93
N LYS A 19 -18.34 -10.07 11.17
CA LYS A 19 -19.16 -9.48 12.25
C LYS A 19 -18.79 -8.01 12.51
N TRP A 20 -17.51 -7.68 12.49
CA TRP A 20 -17.06 -6.31 12.71
C TRP A 20 -17.38 -5.38 11.55
N GLY A 21 -17.24 -5.87 10.31
CA GLY A 21 -17.61 -5.17 9.08
C GLY A 21 -19.12 -4.91 9.01
N GLU A 22 -19.96 -5.91 9.28
CA GLU A 22 -21.41 -5.77 9.35
C GLU A 22 -21.84 -4.74 10.40
N LYS A 23 -21.25 -4.80 11.59
CA LYS A 23 -21.52 -3.81 12.66
C LYS A 23 -21.11 -2.40 12.24
N TYR A 24 -19.97 -2.26 11.56
CA TYR A 24 -19.53 -0.96 11.04
C TYR A 24 -20.48 -0.44 9.95
N SER A 25 -20.86 -1.30 8.99
CA SER A 25 -21.84 -0.98 7.95
C SER A 25 -23.16 -0.50 8.55
N LYS A 26 -23.74 -1.24 9.50
CA LYS A 26 -24.98 -0.86 10.17
C LYS A 26 -24.87 0.52 10.83
N ASN A 27 -23.82 0.76 11.60
CA ASN A 27 -23.63 2.04 12.29
C ASN A 27 -23.45 3.20 11.32
N LYS A 28 -22.69 3.00 10.24
CA LYS A 28 -22.42 4.02 9.23
C LYS A 28 -23.65 4.34 8.39
N SER A 29 -24.48 3.34 8.07
CA SER A 29 -25.77 3.53 7.40
C SER A 29 -26.80 4.26 8.27
N LEU A 30 -26.74 4.09 9.61
CA LEU A 30 -27.60 4.83 10.54
C LEU A 30 -27.12 6.27 10.78
N SER A 31 -25.84 6.54 10.59
CA SER A 31 -25.25 7.85 10.83
C SER A 31 -24.03 8.08 9.93
N ASN A 32 -24.17 8.99 8.97
CA ASN A 32 -23.08 9.36 8.07
C ASN A 32 -21.88 9.95 8.82
N SER A 33 -22.06 10.50 10.03
CA SER A 33 -20.97 11.00 10.87
C SER A 33 -20.26 9.91 11.69
N HIS A 34 -20.74 8.65 11.68
CA HIS A 34 -20.04 7.56 12.33
C HIS A 34 -18.65 7.38 11.74
N VAL A 35 -17.61 7.41 12.57
CA VAL A 35 -16.22 7.25 12.14
C VAL A 35 -15.79 5.81 12.39
N PHE A 36 -15.05 5.23 11.44
CA PHE A 36 -14.43 3.93 11.63
C PHE A 36 -13.49 3.94 12.84
N GLN A 37 -13.57 2.89 13.66
CA GLN A 37 -12.72 2.71 14.83
C GLN A 37 -12.22 1.28 14.86
N TRP A 38 -10.90 1.07 14.86
CA TRP A 38 -10.30 -0.24 15.05
C TRP A 38 -10.83 -0.91 16.32
N ARG A 39 -11.16 -2.20 16.23
CA ARG A 39 -11.63 -2.98 17.39
C ARG A 39 -10.52 -3.26 18.38
N THR A 40 -10.90 -3.39 19.64
CA THR A 40 -10.00 -3.74 20.74
C THR A 40 -10.26 -5.18 21.17
N ILE A 41 -9.19 -5.98 21.29
CA ILE A 41 -9.22 -7.34 21.86
C ILE A 41 -8.22 -7.36 23.01
N ASN A 42 -8.67 -7.77 24.20
CA ASN A 42 -7.85 -7.86 25.41
C ASN A 42 -7.08 -6.55 25.70
N GLY A 43 -7.76 -5.42 25.57
CA GLY A 43 -7.18 -4.09 25.82
C GLY A 43 -6.30 -3.53 24.69
N VAL A 44 -6.02 -4.28 23.62
CA VAL A 44 -5.16 -3.86 22.52
C VAL A 44 -5.97 -3.63 21.24
N LYS A 45 -5.75 -2.48 20.57
CA LYS A 45 -6.36 -2.23 19.26
C LYS A 45 -5.79 -3.19 18.22
N ILE A 46 -6.66 -3.74 17.37
CA ILE A 46 -6.27 -4.74 16.39
C ILE A 46 -5.21 -4.22 15.41
N ASN A 47 -5.26 -2.96 14.98
CA ASN A 47 -4.24 -2.40 14.07
C ASN A 47 -2.83 -2.44 14.66
N SER A 48 -2.67 -2.24 15.97
CA SER A 48 -1.37 -2.36 16.64
C SER A 48 -0.81 -3.78 16.57
N LYS A 49 -1.68 -4.80 16.54
CA LYS A 49 -1.28 -6.20 16.32
C LYS A 49 -0.99 -6.51 14.85
N LEU A 50 -1.67 -5.85 13.92
CA LEU A 50 -1.52 -6.08 12.48
C LEU A 50 -0.26 -5.45 11.91
N ILE A 51 0.15 -4.27 12.39
CA ILE A 51 1.33 -3.53 11.87
C ILE A 51 2.59 -4.41 11.84
N PRO A 52 2.99 -5.11 12.93
CA PRO A 52 4.17 -5.98 12.91
C PRO A 52 4.09 -7.11 11.86
N ILE A 53 2.91 -7.66 11.64
CA ILE A 53 2.67 -8.74 10.66
C ILE A 53 2.80 -8.17 9.24
N LEU A 54 2.19 -7.02 8.99
CA LEU A 54 2.27 -6.34 7.70
C LEU A 54 3.69 -5.86 7.38
N LEU A 55 4.45 -5.38 8.37
CA LEU A 55 5.86 -5.03 8.25
C LEU A 55 6.69 -6.26 7.84
N LYS A 56 6.50 -7.39 8.53
CA LYS A 56 7.18 -8.64 8.17
C LYS A 56 6.85 -9.08 6.75
N MET A 57 5.60 -8.89 6.32
CA MET A 57 5.12 -9.27 4.99
C MET A 57 5.75 -8.43 3.85
N SER A 58 6.17 -7.20 4.14
CA SER A 58 6.74 -6.28 3.15
C SER A 58 8.25 -6.04 3.29
N ASP A 59 8.94 -6.81 4.12
CA ASP A 59 10.32 -6.56 4.55
C ASP A 59 10.51 -5.12 5.10
N ASN A 60 9.54 -4.62 5.86
CA ASN A 60 9.48 -3.27 6.41
C ASN A 60 9.30 -2.13 5.39
N HIS A 61 8.92 -2.43 4.14
CA HIS A 61 8.68 -1.43 3.11
C HIS A 61 7.18 -1.07 2.98
N CYS A 62 6.87 0.11 2.45
CA CYS A 62 5.50 0.45 2.07
C CYS A 62 4.99 -0.50 0.96
N HIS A 63 3.77 -1.04 1.09
CA HIS A 63 3.19 -1.94 0.08
C HIS A 63 2.86 -1.27 -1.26
N TYR A 64 2.95 0.05 -1.39
CA TYR A 64 2.61 0.76 -2.62
C TYR A 64 3.83 1.35 -3.31
N CYS A 65 4.58 2.20 -2.60
CA CYS A 65 5.74 2.89 -3.16
C CYS A 65 7.07 2.25 -2.77
N ASP A 66 7.09 1.17 -1.98
CA ASP A 66 8.31 0.51 -1.49
C ASP A 66 9.26 1.47 -0.73
N LYS A 67 8.72 2.53 -0.13
CA LYS A 67 9.49 3.43 0.75
C LYS A 67 10.04 2.64 1.95
N PHE A 68 11.30 2.90 2.27
CA PHE A 68 12.03 2.40 3.43
C PHE A 68 13.16 3.40 3.82
N PRO A 69 13.52 3.55 5.10
CA PRO A 69 12.79 3.06 6.27
C PRO A 69 11.43 3.75 6.44
N LEU A 70 10.55 3.12 7.20
CA LEU A 70 9.28 3.72 7.63
C LEU A 70 9.45 4.24 9.07
N GLY A 71 9.26 5.54 9.26
CA GLY A 71 9.20 6.12 10.61
C GLY A 71 7.85 5.85 11.28
N GLU A 72 7.71 6.19 12.56
CA GLU A 72 6.45 5.96 13.31
C GLU A 72 5.22 6.58 12.62
N GLY A 73 5.36 7.78 12.05
CA GLY A 73 4.31 8.46 11.28
C GLY A 73 3.98 7.80 9.94
N ASP A 74 4.81 6.87 9.45
CA ASP A 74 4.60 6.12 8.23
C ASP A 74 4.02 4.70 8.48
N LEU A 75 3.77 4.31 9.73
CA LEU A 75 3.23 2.99 10.06
C LEU A 75 1.69 2.97 10.05
N THR A 76 1.10 3.23 8.88
CA THR A 76 -0.36 3.25 8.72
C THR A 76 -0.89 2.00 8.03
N ILE A 77 -2.18 1.69 8.24
CA ILE A 77 -2.87 0.61 7.52
C ILE A 77 -3.90 1.25 6.57
N ASP A 78 -3.61 1.18 5.27
CA ASP A 78 -4.55 1.55 4.23
C ASP A 78 -5.62 0.46 4.05
N HIS A 79 -6.81 0.91 3.65
CA HIS A 79 -7.87 0.04 3.16
C HIS A 79 -7.90 0.18 1.65
N PHE A 80 -7.46 -0.85 0.90
CA PHE A 80 -7.35 -0.76 -0.56
C PHE A 80 -8.66 -0.33 -1.19
N CYS A 81 -9.75 -1.04 -0.89
CA CYS A 81 -11.12 -0.58 -1.05
C CYS A 81 -11.48 0.33 0.14
N PRO A 82 -11.79 1.63 -0.08
CA PRO A 82 -11.97 2.60 0.98
C PRO A 82 -13.15 2.27 1.90
N LYS A 83 -12.87 2.13 3.19
CA LYS A 83 -13.87 1.89 4.25
C LYS A 83 -14.94 2.98 4.39
N SER A 84 -14.80 4.10 3.70
CA SER A 84 -15.71 5.25 3.72
C SER A 84 -16.78 5.20 2.64
N LEU A 85 -16.64 4.32 1.65
CA LEU A 85 -17.63 4.11 0.60
C LEU A 85 -18.62 3.00 1.00
N PRO A 86 -19.94 3.19 0.78
CA PRO A 86 -20.98 2.26 1.23
C PRO A 86 -20.78 0.81 0.80
N GLU A 87 -20.34 0.58 -0.43
CA GLU A 87 -20.09 -0.74 -1.01
C GLU A 87 -18.97 -1.52 -0.32
N PHE A 88 -18.11 -0.84 0.47
CA PHE A 88 -16.94 -1.44 1.10
C PHE A 88 -17.01 -1.50 2.63
N TYR A 89 -18.11 -1.06 3.25
CA TYR A 89 -18.23 -1.07 4.71
C TYR A 89 -18.04 -2.46 5.31
N THR A 90 -18.60 -3.50 4.68
CA THR A 90 -18.54 -4.87 5.21
C THR A 90 -17.15 -5.51 5.13
N ILE A 91 -16.26 -4.98 4.28
CA ILE A 91 -14.89 -5.47 4.11
C ILE A 91 -13.84 -4.59 4.80
N ALA A 92 -14.26 -3.64 5.64
CA ALA A 92 -13.34 -2.74 6.34
C ALA A 92 -12.34 -3.47 7.28
N TYR A 93 -12.67 -4.68 7.72
CA TYR A 93 -11.76 -5.51 8.55
C TYR A 93 -11.18 -6.71 7.81
N LYS A 94 -11.49 -6.88 6.53
CA LYS A 94 -11.07 -8.04 5.74
C LYS A 94 -9.56 -7.98 5.49
N TRP A 95 -8.83 -9.07 5.79
CA TRP A 95 -7.37 -9.09 5.73
C TRP A 95 -6.82 -8.70 4.35
N GLU A 96 -7.44 -9.19 3.28
CA GLU A 96 -7.05 -8.89 1.89
C GLU A 96 -7.29 -7.43 1.50
N ASN A 97 -8.04 -6.67 2.31
CA ASN A 97 -8.27 -5.24 2.11
C ASN A 97 -7.26 -4.36 2.86
N LEU A 98 -6.40 -4.93 3.70
CA LEU A 98 -5.50 -4.17 4.59
C LEU A 98 -4.06 -4.22 4.10
N PHE A 99 -3.42 -3.05 3.97
CA PHE A 99 -2.03 -2.92 3.51
C PHE A 99 -1.27 -1.92 4.39
N LEU A 100 -0.05 -2.25 4.79
CA LEU A 100 0.89 -1.25 5.34
C LEU A 100 1.19 -0.19 4.28
N SER A 101 0.97 1.07 4.65
CA SER A 101 1.13 2.22 3.77
C SER A 101 1.92 3.31 4.50
N CYS A 102 2.89 3.92 3.81
CA CYS A 102 3.54 5.14 4.31
C CYS A 102 2.56 6.32 4.32
N ASN A 103 2.89 7.38 5.05
CA ASN A 103 2.00 8.53 5.18
C ASN A 103 1.70 9.19 3.83
N HIS A 104 2.70 9.26 2.93
CA HIS A 104 2.51 9.79 1.57
C HIS A 104 1.42 9.02 0.81
N CYS A 105 1.56 7.70 0.70
CA CYS A 105 0.59 6.88 -0.03
C CYS A 105 -0.80 6.90 0.62
N GLN A 106 -0.86 6.90 1.95
CA GLN A 106 -2.12 7.01 2.70
C GLN A 106 -2.84 8.35 2.42
N MET A 107 -2.11 9.47 2.42
CA MET A 107 -2.65 10.81 2.20
C MET A 107 -2.96 11.13 0.74
N CYS A 108 -2.25 10.54 -0.21
CA CYS A 108 -2.59 10.71 -1.62
C CYS A 108 -3.82 9.88 -2.00
N LYS A 109 -3.87 8.62 -1.56
CA LYS A 109 -4.99 7.73 -1.88
C LYS A 109 -6.28 8.17 -1.17
N MET A 110 -6.27 8.32 0.15
CA MET A 110 -7.47 8.57 0.96
C MET A 110 -8.66 7.67 0.53
N GLU A 111 -9.71 8.27 -0.02
CA GLU A 111 -10.91 7.60 -0.50
C GLU A 111 -10.94 7.44 -2.03
N ASN A 112 -9.90 7.93 -2.72
CA ASN A 112 -9.75 7.77 -4.16
C ASN A 112 -9.50 6.28 -4.46
N PHE A 113 -10.48 5.66 -5.09
CA PHE A 113 -10.42 4.28 -5.51
C PHE A 113 -10.92 4.15 -6.92
N ASP A 114 -10.19 3.37 -7.70
CA ASP A 114 -10.56 2.97 -9.04
C ASP A 114 -10.35 1.45 -9.13
N PRO A 115 -11.33 0.66 -9.59
CA PRO A 115 -11.18 -0.79 -9.76
C PRO A 115 -9.98 -1.20 -10.64
N VAL A 116 -9.45 -0.30 -11.47
CA VAL A 116 -8.26 -0.54 -12.31
C VAL A 116 -6.94 -0.37 -11.56
N LEU A 117 -6.96 0.04 -10.28
CA LEU A 117 -5.75 0.18 -9.48
C LEU A 117 -4.99 -1.14 -9.38
N LEU A 118 -3.66 -1.05 -9.52
CA LEU A 118 -2.79 -2.21 -9.36
C LEU A 118 -2.72 -2.60 -7.88
N ARG A 119 -3.13 -3.83 -7.59
CA ARG A 119 -3.17 -4.37 -6.23
C ARG A 119 -1.82 -5.00 -5.88
N PRO A 120 -1.17 -4.62 -4.75
CA PRO A 120 0.18 -5.11 -4.44
C PRO A 120 0.31 -6.63 -4.29
N ASP A 121 -0.73 -7.30 -3.81
CA ASP A 121 -0.80 -8.76 -3.60
C ASP A 121 -1.44 -9.53 -4.77
N ASP A 122 -1.67 -8.89 -5.92
CA ASP A 122 -2.05 -9.60 -7.13
C ASP A 122 -0.87 -10.46 -7.62
N GLN A 123 -1.11 -11.74 -7.86
CA GLN A 123 -0.08 -12.69 -8.28
C GLN A 123 0.47 -12.38 -9.68
N ASN A 124 -0.28 -11.65 -10.50
CA ASN A 124 0.12 -11.20 -11.83
C ASN A 124 0.79 -9.82 -11.80
N TYR A 125 0.77 -9.13 -10.66
CA TYR A 125 1.43 -7.83 -10.54
C TYR A 125 2.94 -8.01 -10.41
N LYS A 126 3.66 -7.43 -11.38
CA LYS A 126 5.11 -7.28 -11.37
C LYS A 126 5.44 -5.84 -11.67
N PHE A 127 6.18 -5.16 -10.81
CA PHE A 127 6.43 -3.73 -10.97
C PHE A 127 7.08 -3.39 -12.31
N GLN A 128 8.11 -4.13 -12.71
CA GLN A 128 8.86 -3.91 -13.96
C GLN A 128 8.00 -4.15 -15.21
N LYS A 129 6.89 -4.88 -15.08
CA LYS A 129 5.89 -5.01 -16.15
C LYS A 129 5.16 -3.68 -16.35
N TYR A 130 4.72 -3.04 -15.26
CA TYR A 130 3.84 -1.87 -15.33
C TYR A 130 4.57 -0.53 -15.38
N PHE A 131 5.79 -0.46 -14.83
CA PHE A 131 6.48 0.81 -14.62
C PHE A 131 7.92 0.78 -15.11
N ILE A 132 8.34 1.91 -15.65
CA ILE A 132 9.74 2.24 -15.94
C ILE A 132 10.18 3.36 -15.01
N TYR A 133 11.39 3.24 -14.46
CA TYR A 133 12.05 4.31 -13.73
C TYR A 133 12.98 5.09 -14.66
N ASN A 134 12.69 6.37 -14.84
CA ASN A 134 13.50 7.27 -15.66
C ASN A 134 14.65 7.84 -14.81
N TYR A 135 15.88 7.38 -15.03
CA TYR A 135 17.04 7.80 -14.24
C TYR A 135 17.44 9.27 -14.39
N SER A 136 17.03 9.93 -15.48
CA SER A 136 17.34 11.35 -15.71
C SER A 136 16.37 12.27 -14.98
N THR A 137 15.11 11.85 -14.81
CA THR A 137 14.06 12.66 -14.17
C THR A 137 13.65 12.14 -12.79
N HIS A 138 14.04 10.92 -12.44
CA HIS A 138 13.64 10.16 -11.26
C HIS A 138 12.12 9.94 -11.12
N LYS A 139 11.42 9.96 -12.25
CA LYS A 139 9.98 9.68 -12.35
C LYS A 139 9.71 8.20 -12.65
N LEU A 140 8.53 7.75 -12.25
CA LEU A 140 7.92 6.52 -12.73
C LEU A 140 7.01 6.84 -13.91
N GLU A 141 7.15 6.08 -14.98
CA GLU A 141 6.36 6.19 -16.19
C GLU A 141 5.69 4.83 -16.45
N PRO A 142 4.45 4.78 -16.99
CA PRO A 142 3.90 3.53 -17.48
C PRO A 142 4.84 2.89 -18.49
N ASN A 143 5.01 1.57 -18.44
CA ASN A 143 5.80 0.86 -19.43
C ASN A 143 5.13 1.01 -20.83
N PRO A 144 5.84 1.52 -21.86
CA PRO A 144 5.27 1.77 -23.18
C PRO A 144 4.87 0.48 -23.93
N GLN A 145 5.28 -0.69 -23.45
CA GLN A 145 4.91 -1.99 -24.03
C GLN A 145 3.60 -2.55 -23.47
N LEU A 146 2.94 -1.85 -22.54
CA LEU A 146 1.67 -2.29 -21.97
C LEU A 146 0.54 -2.28 -23.00
N SER A 147 -0.41 -3.19 -22.83
CA SER A 147 -1.70 -3.08 -23.51
C SER A 147 -2.42 -1.79 -23.09
N PRO A 148 -3.39 -1.28 -23.88
CA PRO A 148 -4.14 -0.09 -23.51
C PRO A 148 -4.80 -0.17 -22.13
N PHE A 149 -5.33 -1.34 -21.76
CA PHE A 149 -5.93 -1.57 -20.45
C PHE A 149 -4.87 -1.49 -19.33
N GLU A 150 -3.75 -2.19 -19.46
CA GLU A 150 -2.71 -2.17 -18.43
C GLU A 150 -2.04 -0.80 -18.29
N SER A 151 -1.93 -0.06 -19.38
CA SER A 151 -1.44 1.33 -19.38
C SER A 151 -2.35 2.22 -18.53
N VAL A 152 -3.68 2.07 -18.64
CA VAL A 152 -4.64 2.75 -17.77
C VAL A 152 -4.42 2.36 -16.30
N ASN A 153 -4.23 1.07 -15.99
CA ASN A 153 -3.97 0.62 -14.62
C ASN A 153 -2.71 1.28 -14.04
N ALA A 154 -1.61 1.27 -14.78
CA ALA A 154 -0.34 1.88 -14.37
C ALA A 154 -0.49 3.39 -14.16
N GLN A 155 -1.09 4.09 -15.13
CA GLN A 155 -1.31 5.53 -15.09
C GLN A 155 -2.19 5.92 -13.88
N LYS A 156 -3.31 5.23 -13.68
CA LYS A 156 -4.22 5.49 -12.54
C LYS A 156 -3.53 5.26 -11.20
N THR A 157 -2.69 4.23 -11.11
CA THR A 157 -1.90 3.94 -9.91
C THR A 157 -0.88 5.05 -9.63
N ILE A 158 -0.15 5.53 -10.63
CA ILE A 158 0.78 6.67 -10.49
C ILE A 158 0.04 7.92 -10.01
N GLU A 159 -1.13 8.20 -10.59
CA GLU A 159 -1.97 9.36 -10.25
C GLU A 159 -2.47 9.31 -8.81
N ILE A 160 -3.17 8.22 -8.43
CA ILE A 160 -3.82 8.12 -7.12
C ILE A 160 -2.81 8.12 -5.97
N PHE A 161 -1.69 7.41 -6.11
CA PHE A 161 -0.65 7.40 -5.08
C PHE A 161 0.36 8.55 -5.25
N ASN A 162 0.18 9.39 -6.27
CA ASN A 162 1.07 10.49 -6.63
C ASN A 162 2.55 10.07 -6.57
N PHE A 163 2.90 8.97 -7.25
CA PHE A 163 4.25 8.42 -7.19
C PHE A 163 5.31 9.39 -7.71
N ASN A 164 4.92 10.36 -8.53
CA ASN A 164 5.78 11.40 -9.08
C ASN A 164 5.70 12.74 -8.33
N HIS A 165 5.22 12.76 -7.08
CA HIS A 165 5.37 13.95 -6.25
C HIS A 165 6.86 14.37 -6.16
N PRO A 166 7.21 15.67 -6.17
CA PRO A 166 8.60 16.12 -6.15
C PRO A 166 9.45 15.51 -5.03
N SER A 167 8.90 15.38 -3.82
CA SER A 167 9.61 14.72 -2.70
C SER A 167 9.92 13.25 -2.99
N MET A 168 9.02 12.52 -3.66
CA MET A 168 9.23 11.11 -4.02
C MET A 168 10.31 10.97 -5.11
N GLN A 169 10.37 11.90 -6.07
CA GLN A 169 11.44 11.96 -7.07
C GLN A 169 12.80 12.23 -6.40
N THR A 170 12.86 13.20 -5.48
CA THR A 170 14.06 13.51 -4.70
C THR A 170 14.53 12.31 -3.88
N MET A 171 13.61 11.61 -3.20
CA MET A 171 13.95 10.41 -2.44
C MET A 171 14.50 9.29 -3.34
N ARG A 172 13.89 9.05 -4.51
CA ARG A 172 14.40 8.07 -5.48
C ARG A 172 15.78 8.43 -6.01
N ARG A 173 16.03 9.71 -6.31
CA ARG A 173 17.36 10.19 -6.71
C ARG A 173 18.41 9.85 -5.65
N HIS A 174 18.15 10.22 -4.39
CA HIS A 174 19.10 9.95 -3.31
C HIS A 174 19.31 8.47 -3.05
N ALA A 175 18.26 7.66 -3.18
CA ALA A 175 18.37 6.20 -3.13
C ALA A 175 19.30 5.67 -4.23
N TYR A 176 19.13 6.16 -5.46
CA TYR A 176 19.97 5.77 -6.59
C TYR A 176 21.43 6.20 -6.42
N GLU A 177 21.68 7.46 -6.04
CA GLU A 177 23.02 7.98 -5.76
C GLU A 177 23.73 7.12 -4.69
N ARG A 178 23.03 6.79 -3.60
CA ARG A 178 23.56 5.91 -2.55
C ARG A 178 23.86 4.52 -3.10
N PHE A 179 22.91 3.91 -3.82
CA PHE A 179 23.09 2.57 -4.40
C PHE A 179 24.27 2.48 -5.37
N GLN A 180 24.57 3.56 -6.11
CA GLN A 180 25.74 3.59 -7.00
C GLN A 180 27.07 3.62 -6.23
N ASN A 181 27.11 4.31 -5.09
CA ASN A 181 28.33 4.53 -4.31
C ASN A 181 28.63 3.43 -3.29
N ASP A 182 27.63 2.67 -2.87
CA ASP A 182 27.81 1.62 -1.86
C ASP A 182 28.55 0.39 -2.44
N SER A 183 29.59 -0.07 -1.73
CA SER A 183 30.42 -1.22 -2.12
C SER A 183 29.75 -2.58 -1.85
N ILE A 184 28.85 -2.65 -0.87
CA ILE A 184 28.04 -3.82 -0.55
C ILE A 184 26.58 -3.43 -0.69
N LYS A 185 25.88 -4.09 -1.60
CA LYS A 185 24.49 -3.74 -1.95
C LYS A 185 23.55 -4.81 -1.45
N ASN A 186 23.01 -4.61 -0.24
CA ASN A 186 21.87 -5.38 0.22
C ASN A 186 20.58 -4.64 -0.18
N LEU A 187 19.85 -5.19 -1.16
CA LEU A 187 18.64 -4.55 -1.68
C LEU A 187 17.59 -4.28 -0.59
N LEU A 188 17.55 -5.07 0.49
CA LEU A 188 16.60 -4.85 1.59
C LEU A 188 16.85 -3.56 2.37
N ASP A 189 18.03 -2.95 2.24
CA ASP A 189 18.41 -1.74 2.97
C ASP A 189 18.16 -0.44 2.17
N TYR A 190 17.56 -0.54 0.97
CA TYR A 190 17.25 0.60 0.12
C TYR A 190 15.74 0.80 -0.05
N PRO A 191 15.25 2.05 0.01
CA PRO A 191 13.93 2.34 -0.51
C PRO A 191 13.86 2.10 -2.02
N PHE A 192 12.65 1.85 -2.51
CA PHE A 192 12.37 1.72 -3.94
C PHE A 192 13.19 0.61 -4.59
N ARG A 193 13.36 -0.53 -3.91
CA ARG A 193 14.20 -1.68 -4.31
C ARG A 193 14.00 -2.09 -5.76
N PHE A 194 12.76 -1.93 -6.21
CA PHE A 194 12.31 -2.20 -7.56
C PHE A 194 12.98 -1.41 -8.68
N ILE A 195 13.66 -0.31 -8.36
CA ILE A 195 14.45 0.44 -9.34
C ILE A 195 15.84 -0.16 -9.52
N PHE A 196 16.26 -1.09 -8.67
CA PHE A 196 17.59 -1.71 -8.67
C PHE A 196 17.58 -3.21 -9.01
N GLU A 197 16.38 -3.80 -9.12
CA GLU A 197 16.14 -5.18 -9.53
C GLU A 197 16.30 -5.39 -11.04
#